data_AF-A0A7S4ISP0-F1
#
_entry.id   AF-A0A7S4ISP0-F1
#
_cell.length_a   1.000
_cell.length_b   1.000
_cell.length_c   1.000
_cell.angle_alpha   90.00
_cell.angle_beta   90.00
_cell.angle_gamma   90.00
#
_symmetry.space_group_name_H-M   'P 1'
#
loop_
_entity.id
_entity.type
_entity.pdbx_description
1 polymer ?
#
loop_
_entity_poly.entity_id
_entity_poly.type
_entity_poly.pdbx_seq_one_letter_code
_entity_poly.pdbx_strand_id
1 'polypeptide(L)'
;PAARKDQLRSAWTLFAPHNKLKIIINYYQVVTKIDTVYEVEVPPEVKRLLGLFSTSVTLGLSDASAVLECFGLRGYMATLTLYILVPIAVATAITVVAAGCVQFAKPGIESPRASHVQTSMGHTVAVFKRAMPTLLQLAFLVYPVVTTKAFEAFSCYDFTGSRYLKVDVAILCDSGEHNAVKKLAIVAILLYPVG
;
A
#
# COMPACT_ATOMS: atom_id res chain seq x y z
N PRO A 1 -25.59 -14.23 -35.43
CA PRO A 1 -26.04 -13.26 -34.39
C PRO A 1 -25.45 -13.49 -32.98
N ALA A 2 -25.27 -14.74 -32.52
CA ALA A 2 -24.67 -15.05 -31.20
C ALA A 2 -23.17 -14.67 -31.13
N ALA A 3 -22.37 -15.05 -32.13
CA ALA A 3 -20.93 -14.75 -32.18
C ALA A 3 -20.57 -13.25 -32.12
N ARG A 4 -21.44 -12.37 -32.63
CA ARG A 4 -21.25 -10.90 -32.55
C ARG A 4 -21.49 -10.37 -31.13
N LYS A 5 -22.41 -10.97 -30.37
CA LYS A 5 -22.66 -10.62 -28.97
C LYS A 5 -21.49 -11.05 -28.08
N ASP A 6 -20.85 -12.17 -28.38
CA ASP A 6 -19.70 -12.68 -27.61
C ASP A 6 -18.41 -11.88 -27.91
N GLN A 7 -18.20 -11.47 -29.16
CA GLN A 7 -17.12 -10.54 -29.51
C GLN A 7 -17.33 -9.16 -28.88
N LEU A 8 -18.57 -8.65 -28.88
CA LEU A 8 -18.88 -7.40 -28.18
C LEU A 8 -18.64 -7.53 -26.68
N ARG A 9 -19.10 -8.61 -26.02
CA ARG A 9 -18.81 -8.82 -24.58
C ARG A 9 -17.31 -8.88 -24.28
N SER A 10 -16.52 -9.55 -25.12
CA SER A 10 -15.06 -9.59 -24.97
C SER A 10 -14.40 -8.21 -25.16
N ALA A 11 -14.85 -7.43 -26.15
CA ALA A 11 -14.38 -6.06 -26.36
C ALA A 11 -14.76 -5.13 -25.19
N TRP A 12 -15.97 -5.29 -24.62
CA TRP A 12 -16.42 -4.54 -23.45
C TRP A 12 -15.66 -4.90 -22.17
N THR A 13 -15.23 -6.16 -22.00
CA THR A 13 -14.33 -6.53 -20.89
C THR A 13 -12.91 -5.99 -21.08
N LEU A 14 -12.45 -5.80 -22.32
CA LEU A 14 -11.17 -5.17 -22.64
C LEU A 14 -11.20 -3.65 -22.39
N PHE A 15 -12.33 -3.00 -22.66
CA PHE A 15 -12.60 -1.58 -22.40
C PHE A 15 -13.14 -1.31 -20.99
N ALA A 16 -13.16 -2.31 -20.10
CA ALA A 16 -13.60 -2.11 -18.73
C ALA A 16 -12.75 -0.99 -18.08
N PRO A 17 -13.38 0.12 -17.63
CA PRO A 17 -12.66 1.28 -17.11
C PRO A 17 -11.78 0.92 -15.91
N HIS A 18 -12.10 -0.16 -15.20
CA HIS A 18 -11.30 -0.73 -14.11
C HIS A 18 -9.87 -1.10 -14.50
N ASN A 19 -9.68 -1.69 -15.69
CA ASN A 19 -8.35 -2.10 -16.15
C ASN A 19 -7.50 -0.88 -16.52
N LYS A 20 -8.12 0.13 -17.16
CA LYS A 20 -7.46 1.40 -17.47
C LYS A 20 -7.14 2.21 -16.21
N LEU A 21 -8.05 2.22 -15.23
CA LEU A 21 -7.84 2.91 -13.94
C LEU A 21 -6.66 2.30 -13.17
N LYS A 22 -6.54 0.96 -13.12
CA LYS A 22 -5.38 0.29 -12.53
C LYS A 22 -4.06 0.67 -13.19
N ILE A 23 -4.04 0.74 -14.53
CA ILE A 23 -2.85 1.15 -15.29
C ILE A 23 -2.49 2.60 -14.96
N ILE A 24 -3.47 3.48 -14.92
CA ILE A 24 -3.27 4.90 -14.59
C ILE A 24 -2.75 5.05 -13.16
N ILE A 25 -3.34 4.36 -12.18
CA ILE A 25 -2.89 4.39 -10.79
C ILE A 25 -1.45 3.89 -10.67
N ASN A 26 -1.11 2.75 -11.29
CA ASN A 26 0.25 2.22 -11.31
C ASN A 26 1.25 3.23 -11.91
N TYR A 27 0.92 3.79 -13.07
CA TYR A 27 1.75 4.79 -13.71
C TYR A 27 2.00 5.99 -12.79
N TYR A 28 0.96 6.52 -12.16
CA TYR A 28 1.10 7.63 -11.20
C TYR A 28 1.89 7.24 -9.96
N GLN A 29 1.77 6.01 -9.44
CA GLN A 29 2.56 5.55 -8.31
C GLN A 29 4.07 5.54 -8.58
N VAL A 30 4.48 5.27 -9.82
CA VAL A 30 5.90 5.33 -10.21
C VAL A 30 6.33 6.77 -10.46
N VAL A 31 5.55 7.53 -11.24
CA VAL A 31 5.94 8.87 -11.69
C VAL A 31 5.96 9.89 -10.54
N THR A 32 5.02 9.81 -9.59
CA THR A 32 4.98 10.74 -8.44
C THR A 32 6.13 10.55 -7.46
N LYS A 33 6.86 9.43 -7.55
CA LYS A 33 8.03 9.15 -6.70
C LYS A 33 9.36 9.58 -7.32
N ILE A 34 9.37 9.89 -8.61
CA ILE A 34 10.55 10.44 -9.30
C ILE A 34 10.91 11.81 -8.69
N ASP A 35 9.92 12.64 -8.35
CA ASP A 35 10.14 13.96 -7.75
C ASP A 35 10.81 13.92 -6.37
N THR A 36 10.53 12.88 -5.57
CA THR A 36 11.16 12.72 -4.24
C THR A 36 12.61 12.24 -4.30
N VAL A 37 13.05 11.67 -5.43
CA VAL A 37 14.39 11.08 -5.60
C VAL A 37 15.30 11.98 -6.42
N TYR A 38 14.75 12.69 -7.40
CA TYR A 38 15.48 13.67 -8.19
C TYR A 38 15.09 15.04 -7.66
N GLU A 39 16.00 15.73 -6.95
CA GLU A 39 15.86 17.10 -6.44
C GLU A 39 15.67 18.13 -7.57
N VAL A 40 14.63 17.97 -8.37
CA VAL A 40 14.32 18.78 -9.54
C VAL A 40 13.14 19.66 -9.16
N GLU A 41 13.31 20.98 -9.28
CA GLU A 41 12.22 21.94 -9.07
C GLU A 41 11.09 21.68 -10.07
N VAL A 42 10.07 20.92 -9.66
CA VAL A 42 8.90 20.68 -10.50
C VAL A 42 8.12 21.99 -10.71
N PRO A 43 7.75 22.32 -11.97
CA PRO A 43 6.94 23.48 -12.30
C PRO A 43 5.62 23.51 -11.51
N PRO A 44 5.09 24.69 -11.16
CA PRO A 44 3.91 24.86 -10.31
C PRO A 44 2.66 24.11 -10.79
N GLU A 45 2.56 23.84 -12.11
CA GLU A 45 1.38 23.19 -12.69
C GLU A 45 1.38 21.68 -12.50
N VAL A 46 2.57 21.10 -12.37
CA VAL A 46 2.76 19.68 -12.02
C VAL A 46 2.44 19.48 -10.53
N LYS A 47 2.78 20.44 -9.66
CA LYS A 47 2.46 20.39 -8.22
C LYS A 47 0.96 20.38 -7.93
N ARG A 48 0.15 21.13 -8.70
CA ARG A 48 -1.31 21.16 -8.55
C ARG A 48 -1.98 19.83 -8.92
N LEU A 49 -1.54 19.21 -10.02
CA LEU A 49 -2.02 17.89 -10.42
C LEU A 49 -1.56 16.81 -9.45
N LEU A 50 -0.30 16.84 -9.01
CA LEU A 50 0.23 15.92 -8.00
C LEU A 50 -0.49 16.08 -6.64
N GLY A 51 -0.84 17.30 -6.26
CA GLY A 51 -1.61 17.58 -5.05
C GLY A 51 -2.99 16.94 -5.05
N LEU A 52 -3.70 16.94 -6.19
CA LEU A 52 -5.02 16.30 -6.33
C LEU A 52 -4.95 14.75 -6.23
N PHE A 53 -3.88 14.16 -6.73
CA PHE A 53 -3.67 12.70 -6.65
C PHE A 53 -3.06 12.25 -5.31
N SER A 54 -2.25 13.10 -4.67
CA SER A 54 -1.68 12.83 -3.34
C SER A 54 -2.77 12.65 -2.27
N THR A 55 -3.82 13.47 -2.30
CA THR A 55 -4.94 13.41 -1.35
C THR A 55 -5.82 12.17 -1.53
N SER A 56 -5.84 11.56 -2.71
CA SER A 56 -6.67 10.37 -3.00
C SER A 56 -5.93 9.06 -2.76
N VAL A 57 -4.60 9.03 -2.87
CA VAL A 57 -3.76 7.85 -2.61
C VAL A 57 -3.29 7.80 -1.14
N THR A 58 -3.14 8.97 -0.49
CA THR A 58 -2.84 9.08 0.94
C THR A 58 -4.14 9.01 1.74
N LEU A 59 -4.79 7.85 1.72
CA LEU A 59 -5.93 7.56 2.60
C LEU A 59 -5.51 7.74 4.07
N GLY A 60 -5.80 8.91 4.65
CA GLY A 60 -5.83 9.22 6.10
C GLY A 60 -4.53 9.08 6.91
N LEU A 61 -3.43 8.61 6.33
CA LEU A 61 -2.21 8.28 7.06
C LEU A 61 -1.37 9.50 7.43
N SER A 62 -1.33 10.52 6.57
CA SER A 62 -0.64 11.78 6.88
C SER A 62 -1.32 12.55 8.01
N ASP A 63 -2.66 12.51 8.07
CA ASP A 63 -3.42 13.11 9.16
C ASP A 63 -3.28 12.28 10.45
N ALA A 64 -3.24 10.95 10.36
CA ALA A 64 -3.00 10.09 11.50
C ALA A 64 -1.60 10.29 12.11
N SER A 65 -0.56 10.51 11.30
CA SER A 65 0.77 10.86 11.81
C SER A 65 0.80 12.23 12.49
N ALA A 66 0.07 13.23 11.97
CA ALA A 66 -0.04 14.54 12.61
C ALA A 66 -0.77 14.47 13.97
N VAL A 67 -1.81 13.63 14.09
CA VAL A 67 -2.48 13.39 15.38
C VAL A 67 -1.55 12.67 16.37
N LEU A 68 -0.67 11.79 15.89
CA LEU A 68 0.31 11.10 16.74
C LEU A 68 1.42 12.04 17.25
N GLU A 69 1.84 13.01 16.42
CA GLU A 69 2.75 14.08 16.83
C GLU A 69 2.13 14.92 17.96
N CYS A 70 0.81 15.16 17.94
CA CYS A 70 0.09 15.79 19.05
C CYS A 70 0.04 14.92 20.32
N PHE A 71 0.18 13.59 20.21
CA PHE A 71 0.23 12.66 21.34
C PHE A 71 1.65 12.50 21.94
N GLY A 72 2.64 13.25 21.44
CA GLY A 72 3.99 13.26 21.98
C GLY A 72 4.90 12.12 21.49
N LEU A 73 4.42 11.28 20.55
CA LEU A 73 5.30 10.38 19.79
C LEU A 73 5.94 11.17 18.65
N ARG A 74 6.89 12.04 19.00
CA ARG A 74 7.65 12.82 18.04
C ARG A 74 8.83 11.99 17.54
N GLY A 75 8.98 11.92 16.21
CA GLY A 75 10.18 11.36 15.59
C GLY A 75 9.88 10.47 14.40
N TYR A 76 10.78 10.53 13.42
CA TYR A 76 10.67 9.78 12.16
C TYR A 76 10.52 8.26 12.34
N MET A 77 11.07 7.71 13.43
CA MET A 77 10.96 6.29 13.79
C MET A 77 9.52 5.81 14.01
N ALA A 78 8.73 6.58 14.77
CA ALA A 78 7.34 6.23 15.05
C ALA A 78 6.52 6.29 13.76
N THR A 79 6.76 7.32 12.95
CA THR A 79 6.14 7.48 11.63
C THR A 79 6.47 6.28 10.73
N LEU A 80 7.74 5.92 10.57
CA LEU A 80 8.14 4.77 9.74
C LEU A 80 7.50 3.46 10.23
N THR A 81 7.44 3.26 11.55
CA THR A 81 6.80 2.08 12.16
C THR A 81 5.30 2.02 11.86
N LEU A 82 4.59 3.14 11.93
CA LEU A 82 3.17 3.19 11.60
C LEU A 82 2.91 2.89 10.13
N TYR A 83 3.72 3.46 9.23
CA TYR A 83 3.61 3.17 7.80
C TYR A 83 3.79 1.67 7.49
N ILE A 84 4.59 0.95 8.29
CA ILE A 84 4.73 -0.51 8.20
C ILE A 84 3.54 -1.25 8.85
N LEU A 85 3.10 -0.83 10.04
CA LEU A 85 2.04 -1.55 10.77
C LEU A 85 0.65 -1.40 10.16
N VAL A 86 0.33 -0.24 9.59
CA VAL A 86 -1.00 0.05 9.03
C VAL A 86 -1.42 -0.94 7.94
N PRO A 87 -0.62 -1.22 6.90
CA PRO A 87 -1.04 -2.20 5.89
C PRO A 87 -1.20 -3.62 6.45
N ILE A 88 -0.42 -3.99 7.47
CA ILE A 88 -0.59 -5.28 8.14
C ILE A 88 -1.92 -5.31 8.89
N ALA A 89 -2.25 -4.24 9.63
CA ALA A 89 -3.54 -4.11 10.30
C ALA A 89 -4.72 -4.16 9.30
N VAL A 90 -4.62 -3.46 8.17
CA VAL A 90 -5.65 -3.50 7.12
C VAL A 90 -5.75 -4.90 6.50
N ALA A 91 -4.63 -5.57 6.22
CA ALA A 91 -4.62 -6.93 5.68
C ALA A 91 -5.29 -7.93 6.65
N THR A 92 -4.97 -7.86 7.94
CA THR A 92 -5.62 -8.69 8.96
C THR A 92 -7.11 -8.40 9.05
N ALA A 93 -7.54 -7.13 9.05
CA ALA A 93 -8.95 -6.76 9.02
C ALA A 93 -9.69 -7.33 7.79
N ILE A 94 -9.08 -7.27 6.60
CA ILE A 94 -9.65 -7.86 5.37
C ILE A 94 -9.84 -9.38 5.54
N THR A 95 -8.85 -10.08 6.09
CA THR A 95 -8.96 -11.54 6.30
C THR A 95 -10.04 -11.90 7.32
N VAL A 96 -10.16 -11.12 8.41
CA VAL A 96 -11.20 -11.30 9.44
C VAL A 96 -12.58 -11.04 8.87
N VAL A 97 -12.77 -9.97 8.09
CA VAL A 97 -14.04 -9.67 7.42
C VAL A 97 -14.39 -10.77 6.42
N ALA A 98 -13.42 -11.24 5.63
CA ALA A 98 -13.64 -12.35 4.69
C ALA A 98 -14.03 -13.65 5.41
N ALA A 99 -13.40 -13.96 6.55
CA ALA A 99 -13.76 -15.09 7.40
C ALA A 99 -15.17 -14.94 7.98
N GLY A 100 -15.52 -13.76 8.49
CA GLY A 100 -16.87 -13.44 8.97
C GLY A 100 -17.91 -13.61 7.87
N CYS A 101 -17.68 -13.07 6.67
CA CYS A 101 -18.60 -13.25 5.54
C CYS A 101 -18.80 -14.71 5.15
N VAL A 102 -17.78 -15.57 5.26
CA VAL A 102 -17.91 -17.00 4.97
C VAL A 102 -18.68 -17.73 6.08
N GLN A 103 -18.52 -17.33 7.35
CA GLN A 103 -19.25 -17.92 8.47
C GLN A 103 -20.73 -17.46 8.56
N PHE A 104 -21.02 -16.20 8.23
CA PHE A 104 -22.37 -15.62 8.26
C PHE A 104 -23.13 -15.77 6.94
N ALA A 105 -22.46 -16.17 5.85
CA ALA A 105 -23.13 -16.68 4.67
C ALA A 105 -23.86 -17.96 5.06
N LYS A 106 -25.13 -17.82 5.43
CA LYS A 106 -26.04 -18.94 5.66
C LYS A 106 -25.89 -19.93 4.50
N PRO A 107 -25.89 -21.25 4.74
CA PRO A 107 -26.05 -22.22 3.67
C PRO A 107 -27.44 -22.03 3.08
N GLY A 108 -27.56 -21.10 2.13
CA GLY A 108 -28.77 -20.84 1.39
C GLY A 108 -28.95 -21.93 0.36
N ILE A 109 -29.80 -22.90 0.71
CA ILE A 109 -30.53 -23.85 -0.16
C ILE A 109 -29.67 -24.57 -1.20
N GLU A 110 -29.42 -25.84 -0.89
CA GLU A 110 -28.87 -26.88 -1.77
C GLU A 110 -29.25 -26.72 -3.25
N SER A 111 -28.22 -26.61 -4.10
CA SER A 111 -28.23 -27.26 -5.41
C SER A 111 -27.64 -28.67 -5.23
N PRO A 112 -28.40 -29.75 -5.45
CA PRO A 112 -27.95 -31.10 -5.23
C PRO A 112 -27.22 -31.62 -6.49
N ARG A 113 -25.89 -31.50 -6.53
CA ARG A 113 -24.98 -32.45 -7.21
C ARG A 113 -23.53 -31.95 -7.16
N ALA A 114 -22.79 -32.46 -6.18
CA ALA A 114 -21.53 -33.19 -6.38
C ALA A 114 -20.78 -33.32 -5.03
N SER A 115 -20.75 -34.57 -4.53
CA SER A 115 -19.64 -35.19 -3.76
C SER A 115 -19.00 -34.35 -2.64
N HIS A 116 -19.37 -34.53 -1.37
CA HIS A 116 -18.87 -35.61 -0.49
C HIS A 116 -17.36 -35.89 -0.63
N VAL A 117 -16.51 -35.04 -0.01
CA VAL A 117 -15.31 -35.37 0.79
C VAL A 117 -14.88 -34.11 1.58
N GLN A 118 -15.17 -34.14 2.88
CA GLN A 118 -14.33 -33.82 4.05
C GLN A 118 -13.46 -32.54 4.11
N THR A 119 -13.27 -32.09 5.36
CA THR A 119 -12.16 -31.31 5.96
C THR A 119 -12.37 -29.82 6.23
N SER A 120 -11.96 -29.43 7.45
CA SER A 120 -11.65 -28.07 7.92
C SER A 120 -10.87 -27.21 6.90
N MET A 121 -10.20 -27.86 5.93
CA MET A 121 -9.47 -27.26 4.81
C MET A 121 -10.36 -26.46 3.83
N GLY A 122 -11.67 -26.73 3.76
CA GLY A 122 -12.59 -26.02 2.86
C GLY A 122 -12.81 -24.55 3.23
N HIS A 123 -12.85 -24.22 4.52
CA HIS A 123 -13.05 -22.84 4.99
C HIS A 123 -11.85 -21.95 4.70
N THR A 124 -10.63 -22.44 4.96
CA THR A 124 -9.40 -21.67 4.71
C THR A 124 -9.23 -21.33 3.23
N VAL A 125 -9.52 -22.29 2.34
CA VAL A 125 -9.44 -22.09 0.88
C VAL A 125 -10.51 -21.11 0.39
N ALA A 126 -11.72 -21.13 0.97
CA ALA A 126 -12.78 -20.20 0.61
C ALA A 126 -12.47 -18.75 1.04
N VAL A 127 -11.95 -18.56 2.25
CA VAL A 127 -11.50 -17.24 2.74
C VAL A 127 -10.34 -16.73 1.90
N PHE A 128 -9.34 -17.57 1.63
CA PHE A 128 -8.18 -17.21 0.82
C PHE A 128 -8.59 -16.75 -0.59
N LYS A 129 -9.43 -17.52 -1.29
CA LYS A 129 -9.93 -17.14 -2.63
C LYS A 129 -10.64 -15.79 -2.64
N ARG A 130 -11.33 -15.42 -1.56
CA ARG A 130 -12.08 -14.18 -1.47
C ARG A 130 -11.23 -12.98 -1.06
N ALA A 131 -10.25 -13.19 -0.17
CA ALA A 131 -9.37 -12.13 0.32
C ALA A 131 -8.20 -11.82 -0.63
N MET A 132 -7.67 -12.84 -1.31
CA MET A 132 -6.49 -12.76 -2.18
C MET A 132 -6.51 -11.59 -3.18
N PRO A 133 -7.56 -11.39 -4.02
CA PRO A 133 -7.54 -10.30 -5.00
C PRO A 133 -7.50 -8.91 -4.37
N THR A 134 -8.04 -8.75 -3.16
CA THR A 134 -8.04 -7.48 -2.41
C THR A 134 -6.71 -7.27 -1.70
N LEU A 135 -6.12 -8.33 -1.13
CA LEU A 135 -4.81 -8.28 -0.49
C LEU A 135 -3.70 -7.94 -1.49
N LEU A 136 -3.72 -8.52 -2.69
CA LEU A 136 -2.77 -8.18 -3.75
C LEU A 136 -2.93 -6.73 -4.21
N GLN A 137 -4.17 -6.23 -4.32
CA GLN A 137 -4.41 -4.83 -4.65
C GLN A 137 -3.89 -3.89 -3.56
N LEU A 138 -4.09 -4.25 -2.29
CA LEU A 138 -3.56 -3.48 -1.17
C LEU A 138 -2.02 -3.48 -1.18
N ALA A 139 -1.39 -4.65 -1.33
CA ALA A 139 0.07 -4.78 -1.39
C ALA A 139 0.65 -3.94 -2.53
N PHE A 140 0.04 -4.03 -3.71
CA PHE A 140 0.40 -3.23 -4.88
C PHE A 140 0.31 -1.73 -4.61
N LEU A 141 -0.75 -1.28 -3.91
CA LEU A 141 -0.93 0.13 -3.60
C LEU A 141 0.02 0.65 -2.52
N VAL A 142 0.29 -0.15 -1.50
CA VAL A 142 1.06 0.26 -0.33
C VAL A 142 2.57 0.16 -0.57
N TYR A 143 3.01 -0.79 -1.39
CA TYR A 143 4.42 -0.97 -1.75
C TYR A 143 5.14 0.35 -2.10
N PRO A 144 4.68 1.18 -3.06
CA PRO A 144 5.37 2.42 -3.40
C PRO A 144 5.35 3.44 -2.25
N VAL A 145 4.32 3.43 -1.41
CA VAL A 145 4.21 4.35 -0.27
C VAL A 145 5.25 4.01 0.79
N VAL A 146 5.28 2.76 1.27
CA VAL A 146 6.19 2.33 2.35
C VAL A 146 7.63 2.31 1.86
N THR A 147 7.87 1.84 0.64
CA THR A 147 9.22 1.78 0.07
C THR A 147 9.83 3.17 -0.11
N THR A 148 9.03 4.17 -0.53
CA THR A 148 9.52 5.57 -0.59
C THR A 148 9.88 6.07 0.80
N LYS A 149 9.01 5.85 1.80
CA LYS A 149 9.31 6.24 3.18
C LYS A 149 10.53 5.53 3.73
N ALA A 150 10.75 4.27 3.40
CA ALA A 150 11.97 3.56 3.78
C ALA A 150 13.22 4.14 3.09
N PHE A 151 13.14 4.56 1.83
CA PHE A 151 14.27 5.17 1.13
C PHE A 151 14.62 6.57 1.63
N GLU A 152 13.64 7.36 2.09
CA GLU A 152 13.89 8.66 2.74
C GLU A 152 14.82 8.53 3.96
N ALA A 153 14.83 7.37 4.64
CA ALA A 153 15.68 7.09 5.79
C ALA A 153 17.19 7.07 5.48
N PHE A 154 17.57 6.97 4.20
CA PHE A 154 18.98 6.96 3.77
C PHE A 154 19.46 8.30 3.22
N SER A 155 18.55 9.26 3.04
CA SER A 155 18.84 10.54 2.40
C SER A 155 19.35 11.55 3.42
N CYS A 156 20.68 11.73 3.47
CA CYS A 156 21.35 12.72 4.29
C CYS A 156 21.72 13.96 3.48
N TYR A 157 21.76 15.11 4.14
CA TYR A 157 22.31 16.35 3.59
C TYR A 157 23.33 16.95 4.56
N ASP A 158 24.30 17.67 4.01
CA ASP A 158 25.37 18.26 4.79
C ASP A 158 25.02 19.70 5.16
N PHE A 159 25.06 20.02 6.46
CA PHE A 159 24.83 21.37 6.96
C PHE A 159 25.92 21.72 7.97
N THR A 160 26.69 22.78 7.67
CA THR A 160 27.72 23.33 8.57
C THR A 160 28.71 22.30 9.14
N GLY A 161 29.14 21.33 8.32
CA GLY A 161 30.13 20.31 8.71
C GLY A 161 29.57 19.09 9.45
N SER A 162 28.25 19.02 9.68
CA SER A 162 27.55 17.84 10.18
C SER A 162 26.51 17.35 9.18
N ARG A 163 26.31 16.02 9.12
CA ARG A 163 25.36 15.39 8.19
C ARG A 163 24.04 15.14 8.92
N TYR A 164 22.93 15.63 8.37
CA TYR A 164 21.60 15.49 8.96
C TYR A 164 20.67 14.71 8.03
N LEU A 165 19.69 14.05 8.61
CA LEU A 165 18.67 13.34 7.84
C LEU A 165 17.70 14.36 7.22
N LYS A 166 17.44 14.27 5.90
CA LYS A 166 16.60 15.26 5.19
C LYS A 166 15.16 15.31 5.71
N VAL A 167 14.63 14.16 6.14
CA VAL A 167 13.24 14.04 6.60
C VAL A 167 13.06 14.41 8.07
N ASP A 168 14.12 14.39 8.86
CA ASP A 168 14.09 14.80 10.27
C ASP A 168 15.46 15.37 10.68
N VAL A 169 15.55 16.70 10.68
CA VAL A 169 16.78 17.44 10.97
C VAL A 169 17.26 17.29 12.41
N ALA A 170 16.44 16.70 13.30
CA ALA A 170 16.87 16.37 14.66
C ALA A 170 17.85 15.18 14.69
N ILE A 171 17.85 14.33 13.66
CA ILE A 171 18.64 13.10 13.61
C ILE A 171 19.95 13.36 12.86
N LEU A 172 21.08 13.18 13.55
CA LEU A 172 22.40 13.17 12.93
C LEU A 172 22.62 11.89 12.12
N CYS A 173 23.16 12.02 10.92
CA CYS A 173 23.62 10.87 10.16
C CYS A 173 24.85 10.23 10.83
N ASP A 174 25.00 8.92 10.65
CA ASP A 174 25.99 8.08 11.35
C ASP A 174 25.90 8.00 12.89
N SER A 175 24.81 8.49 13.48
CA SER A 175 24.48 8.27 14.89
C SER A 175 23.88 6.88 15.16
N GLY A 176 23.86 6.47 16.44
CA GLY A 176 23.19 5.23 16.87
C GLY A 176 21.68 5.22 16.58
N GLU A 177 21.03 6.38 16.69
CA GLU A 177 19.61 6.55 16.37
C GLU A 177 19.35 6.32 14.88
N HIS A 178 20.16 6.94 14.00
CA HIS A 178 20.06 6.73 12.56
C HIS A 178 20.29 5.27 12.16
N ASN A 179 21.18 4.54 12.83
CA ASN A 179 21.37 3.12 12.55
C ASN A 179 20.12 2.29 12.87
N ALA A 180 19.41 2.62 13.95
CA ALA A 180 18.14 1.98 14.24
C ALA A 180 17.09 2.30 13.14
N VAL A 181 17.06 3.54 12.63
CA VAL A 181 16.14 3.94 11.54
C VAL A 181 16.45 3.14 10.29
N LYS A 182 17.73 3.06 9.91
CA LYS A 182 18.20 2.30 8.75
C LYS A 182 17.81 0.84 8.84
N LYS A 183 17.98 0.20 10.01
CA LYS A 183 17.59 -1.19 10.22
C LYS A 183 16.10 -1.40 9.98
N LEU A 184 15.25 -0.53 10.52
CA LEU A 184 13.81 -0.60 10.30
C LEU A 184 13.45 -0.39 8.83
N ALA A 185 14.11 0.56 8.16
CA ALA A 185 13.93 0.80 6.73
C ALA A 185 14.32 -0.41 5.87
N ILE A 186 15.42 -1.10 6.19
CA ILE A 186 15.83 -2.35 5.51
C ILE A 186 14.76 -3.43 5.68
N VAL A 187 14.22 -3.60 6.90
CA VAL A 187 13.14 -4.56 7.15
C VAL A 187 11.92 -4.24 6.29
N ALA A 188 11.51 -2.97 6.20
CA ALA A 188 10.41 -2.55 5.35
C ALA A 188 10.68 -2.87 3.87
N ILE A 189 11.87 -2.53 3.36
CA ILE A 189 12.25 -2.78 1.97
C ILE A 189 12.24 -4.27 1.64
N LEU A 190 12.60 -5.15 2.58
CA LEU A 190 12.59 -6.59 2.36
C LEU A 190 11.20 -7.23 2.53
N LEU A 191 10.35 -6.68 3.39
CA LEU A 191 9.06 -7.27 3.73
C LEU A 191 8.01 -7.10 2.63
N TYR A 192 7.89 -5.90 2.03
CA TYR A 192 6.82 -5.59 1.07
C TYR A 192 6.99 -6.12 -0.37
N PRO A 193 8.18 -6.34 -0.94
CA PRO A 193 8.31 -6.91 -2.28
C PRO A 193 7.96 -8.41 -2.35
N VAL A 194 7.66 -9.07 -1.22
CA VAL A 194 7.25 -10.49 -1.14
C VAL A 194 5.73 -10.68 -1.33
N GLY A 195 5.00 -9.61 -1.67
CA GLY A 195 3.55 -9.62 -1.92
C GLY A 195 3.14 -10.15 -3.29
#